data_AF-A0A2S0JZT1-F1
#
_entry.id   AF-A0A2S0JZT1-F1
#
_cell.length_a   1.000
_cell.length_b   1.000
_cell.length_c   1.000
_cell.angle_alpha   90.00
_cell.angle_beta   90.00
_cell.angle_gamma   90.00
#
_symmetry.space_group_name_H-M   'P 1'
#
loop_
_entity.id
_entity.type
_entity.pdbx_description
1 polymer ?
#
loop_
_entity_poly.entity_id
_entity_poly.type
_entity_poly.pdbx_seq_one_letter_code
_entity_poly.pdbx_strand_id
1 'polypeptide(L)'
;MHKSFIKGICIVMALLIFVTIYLKYQPTTSVKLTQNNSSQYASEEIAQKLQRTQLTKKIIIALRDEGYHPDSTIEYLIDSSDNQIITISLHNLEKIDNRTESKIQKIVNNIAKKNNFNLFIVDVQLTDRN
;
A
#
# COMPACT_ATOMS: atom_id res chain seq x y z
N MET A 1 -28.79 50.81 -40.26
CA MET A 1 -27.54 50.37 -39.61
C MET A 1 -27.71 49.83 -38.18
N HIS A 2 -28.73 50.24 -37.41
CA HIS A 2 -28.88 49.87 -35.98
C HIS A 2 -29.25 48.40 -35.68
N LYS A 3 -30.05 47.74 -36.54
CA LYS A 3 -30.59 46.38 -36.26
C LYS A 3 -29.55 45.26 -36.40
N SER A 4 -28.56 45.37 -37.30
CA SER A 4 -27.48 44.37 -37.43
C SER A 4 -26.47 44.43 -36.30
N PHE A 5 -26.23 45.62 -35.76
CA PHE A 5 -25.30 45.80 -34.64
C PHE A 5 -25.87 45.22 -33.33
N ILE A 6 -27.16 45.44 -33.07
CA ILE A 6 -27.87 44.85 -31.91
C ILE A 6 -27.90 43.32 -32.01
N LYS A 7 -28.16 42.75 -33.20
CA LYS A 7 -28.11 41.29 -33.41
C LYS A 7 -26.72 40.71 -33.16
N GLY A 8 -25.66 41.41 -33.57
CA GLY A 8 -24.28 41.01 -33.29
C GLY A 8 -23.98 40.97 -31.79
N ILE A 9 -24.40 41.99 -31.04
CA ILE A 9 -24.22 42.03 -29.58
C ILE A 9 -25.00 40.90 -28.89
N CYS A 10 -26.23 40.60 -29.32
CA CYS A 10 -27.00 39.49 -28.76
C CYS A 10 -26.32 38.12 -28.98
N ILE A 11 -25.69 37.90 -30.13
CA ILE A 11 -24.98 36.65 -30.43
C ILE A 11 -23.74 36.51 -29.54
N VAL A 12 -22.98 37.59 -29.35
CA VAL A 12 -21.80 37.58 -28.47
C VAL A 12 -22.19 37.32 -27.02
N MET A 13 -23.27 37.93 -26.54
CA MET A 13 -23.77 37.66 -25.18
C MET A 13 -24.23 36.21 -25.00
N ALA A 14 -24.93 35.64 -25.99
CA ALA A 14 -25.33 34.23 -25.94
C ALA A 14 -24.11 33.29 -25.87
N LEU A 15 -23.05 33.56 -26.64
CA LEU A 15 -21.81 32.78 -26.61
C LEU A 15 -21.12 32.85 -25.23
N LEU A 16 -21.06 34.02 -24.60
CA LEU A 16 -20.49 34.17 -23.27
C LEU A 16 -21.27 33.39 -22.20
N ILE A 17 -22.61 33.37 -22.30
CA ILE A 17 -23.46 32.58 -21.41
C ILE A 17 -23.22 31.07 -21.63
N PHE A 18 -23.08 30.62 -22.88
CA PHE A 18 -22.75 29.22 -23.17
C PHE A 18 -21.38 28.80 -22.61
N VAL A 19 -20.35 29.65 -22.74
CA VAL A 19 -19.01 29.37 -22.19
C VAL A 19 -19.03 29.27 -20.67
N THR A 20 -19.72 30.19 -19.99
CA THR A 20 -19.83 30.16 -18.52
C THR A 20 -20.59 28.95 -18.00
N ILE A 21 -21.66 28.54 -18.69
CA ILE A 21 -22.37 27.28 -18.41
C ILE A 21 -21.42 26.10 -18.64
N TYR A 22 -20.73 26.04 -19.79
CA TYR A 22 -19.81 24.95 -20.11
C TYR A 22 -18.69 24.79 -19.07
N LEU A 23 -18.10 25.90 -18.60
CA LEU A 23 -17.08 25.88 -17.55
C LEU A 23 -17.63 25.43 -16.19
N LYS A 24 -18.86 25.84 -15.82
CA LYS A 24 -19.50 25.46 -14.56
C LYS A 24 -19.97 24.00 -14.54
N TYR A 25 -20.36 23.49 -15.70
CA TYR A 25 -20.81 22.11 -15.89
C TYR A 25 -19.72 21.20 -16.46
N GLN A 26 -18.45 21.62 -16.48
CA GLN A 26 -17.38 20.65 -16.60
C GLN A 26 -17.59 19.65 -15.47
N PRO A 27 -17.86 18.37 -15.76
CA PRO A 27 -17.88 17.38 -14.70
C PRO A 27 -16.50 17.46 -14.08
N THR A 28 -16.43 17.90 -12.83
CA THR A 28 -15.26 17.68 -12.00
C THR A 28 -14.92 16.23 -12.26
N THR A 29 -13.82 15.99 -12.97
CA THR A 29 -13.34 14.64 -13.18
C THR A 29 -12.88 14.24 -11.81
N SER A 30 -13.84 13.79 -10.98
CA SER A 30 -13.56 12.94 -9.86
C SER A 30 -12.70 11.87 -10.49
N VAL A 31 -11.41 11.91 -10.17
CA VAL A 31 -10.50 10.82 -10.41
C VAL A 31 -11.27 9.64 -9.86
N LYS A 32 -11.87 8.87 -10.76
CA LYS A 32 -12.39 7.56 -10.42
C LYS A 32 -11.10 6.88 -10.02
N LEU A 33 -10.84 6.80 -8.71
CA LEU A 33 -9.98 5.75 -8.20
C LEU A 33 -10.66 4.52 -8.74
N THR A 34 -10.16 4.03 -9.88
CA THR A 34 -10.43 2.69 -10.34
C THR A 34 -9.76 1.85 -9.27
N GLN A 35 -10.47 1.66 -8.16
CA GLN A 35 -10.13 0.71 -7.12
C GLN A 35 -10.09 -0.61 -7.87
N ASN A 36 -8.87 -0.99 -8.22
CA ASN A 36 -8.61 -2.01 -9.18
C ASN A 36 -8.98 -3.30 -8.46
N ASN A 37 -10.17 -3.85 -8.72
CA ASN A 37 -10.66 -5.06 -8.06
C ASN A 37 -9.60 -6.18 -8.06
N SER A 38 -8.70 -6.18 -9.05
CA SER A 38 -7.54 -7.09 -9.11
C SER A 38 -6.59 -7.02 -7.90
N SER A 39 -6.32 -5.85 -7.33
CA SER A 39 -5.42 -5.73 -6.15
C SER A 39 -6.07 -6.29 -4.89
N GLN A 40 -7.39 -6.13 -4.74
CA GLN A 40 -8.14 -6.70 -3.63
C GLN A 40 -8.18 -8.23 -3.66
N TYR A 41 -8.27 -8.85 -4.85
CA TYR A 41 -8.16 -10.31 -4.97
C TYR A 41 -6.74 -10.81 -4.69
N ALA A 42 -5.72 -10.05 -5.13
CA ALA A 42 -4.33 -10.40 -4.89
C ALA A 42 -3.96 -10.38 -3.38
N SER A 43 -4.42 -9.37 -2.64
CA SER A 43 -4.16 -9.28 -1.20
C SER A 43 -4.84 -10.39 -0.40
N GLU A 44 -6.08 -10.75 -0.74
CA GLU A 44 -6.81 -11.86 -0.13
C GLU A 44 -6.14 -13.22 -0.41
N GLU A 45 -5.69 -13.46 -1.64
CA GLU A 45 -4.97 -14.70 -1.99
C GLU A 45 -3.67 -14.83 -1.18
N ILE A 46 -2.91 -13.75 -1.06
CA ILE A 46 -1.68 -13.71 -0.26
C ILE A 46 -2.01 -13.96 1.21
N ALA A 47 -3.04 -13.32 1.76
CA ALA A 47 -3.48 -13.53 3.15
C ALA A 47 -3.86 -15.00 3.43
N GLN A 48 -4.62 -15.63 2.53
CA GLN A 48 -4.95 -17.05 2.66
C GLN A 48 -3.70 -17.93 2.55
N LYS A 49 -2.76 -17.60 1.67
CA LYS A 49 -1.50 -18.32 1.53
C LYS A 49 -0.63 -18.19 2.78
N LEU A 50 -0.57 -17.01 3.42
CA LEU A 50 0.14 -16.80 4.68
C LEU A 50 -0.34 -17.77 5.76
N GLN A 51 -1.67 -17.93 5.88
CA GLN A 51 -2.29 -18.87 6.82
C GLN A 51 -1.99 -20.33 6.47
N ARG A 52 -2.25 -20.74 5.22
CA ARG A 52 -2.05 -22.13 4.75
C ARG A 52 -0.60 -22.59 4.88
N THR A 53 0.36 -21.72 4.57
CA THR A 53 1.80 -22.03 4.64
C THR A 53 2.37 -21.90 6.06
N GLN A 54 1.60 -21.35 6.99
CA GLN A 54 2.03 -21.01 8.35
C GLN A 54 3.27 -20.11 8.36
N LEU A 55 3.36 -19.16 7.41
CA LEU A 55 4.56 -18.35 7.20
C LEU A 55 4.98 -17.61 8.47
N THR A 56 4.03 -16.94 9.13
CA THR A 56 4.23 -16.22 10.39
C THR A 56 4.89 -17.10 11.46
N LYS A 57 4.35 -18.31 11.66
CA LYS A 57 4.88 -19.26 12.65
C LYS A 57 6.33 -19.65 12.34
N LYS A 58 6.63 -19.93 11.06
CA LYS A 58 7.98 -20.30 10.61
C LYS A 58 8.98 -19.16 10.82
N ILE A 59 8.57 -17.92 10.54
CA ILE A 59 9.40 -16.73 10.77
C ILE A 59 9.69 -16.56 12.27
N ILE A 60 8.65 -16.59 13.11
CA ILE A 60 8.80 -16.45 14.57
C ILE A 60 9.74 -17.51 15.15
N ILE A 61 9.60 -18.77 14.74
CA ILE A 61 10.48 -19.86 15.20
C ILE A 61 11.93 -19.59 14.78
N ALA A 62 12.17 -19.27 13.51
CA ALA A 62 13.53 -19.04 13.02
C ALA A 62 14.20 -17.82 13.67
N LEU A 63 13.44 -16.77 13.99
CA LEU A 63 13.97 -15.62 14.73
C LEU A 63 14.37 -16.02 16.15
N ARG A 64 13.56 -16.85 16.83
CA ARG A 64 13.87 -17.36 18.17
C ARG A 64 15.10 -18.28 18.16
N ASP A 65 15.23 -19.12 17.14
CA ASP A 65 16.40 -20.01 16.97
C ASP A 65 17.71 -19.22 16.78
N GLU A 66 17.63 -18.00 16.23
CA GLU A 66 18.75 -17.07 16.09
C GLU A 66 18.96 -16.16 17.32
N GLY A 67 18.17 -16.36 18.39
CA GLY A 67 18.29 -15.65 19.67
C GLY A 67 17.52 -14.32 19.76
N TYR A 68 16.66 -14.01 18.77
CA TYR A 68 15.78 -12.85 18.84
C TYR A 68 14.51 -13.15 19.65
N HIS A 69 13.89 -12.10 20.19
CA HIS A 69 12.65 -12.20 20.97
C HIS A 69 11.51 -11.46 20.27
N PRO A 70 10.95 -11.99 19.16
CA PRO A 70 9.83 -11.37 18.49
C PRO A 70 8.53 -11.54 19.28
N ASP A 71 7.59 -10.63 19.01
CA ASP A 71 6.19 -10.82 19.41
C ASP A 71 5.61 -12.14 18.89
N SER A 72 4.49 -12.54 19.50
CA SER A 72 3.74 -13.72 19.04
C SER A 72 2.96 -13.46 17.75
N THR A 73 2.93 -12.21 17.30
CA THR A 73 2.27 -11.72 16.08
C THR A 73 3.28 -11.00 15.20
N ILE A 74 2.94 -10.94 13.92
CA ILE A 74 3.67 -10.16 12.91
C ILE A 74 2.62 -9.40 12.13
N GLU A 75 2.87 -8.13 11.85
CA GLU A 75 1.97 -7.29 11.07
C GLU A 75 2.33 -7.39 9.58
N TYR A 76 1.31 -7.37 8.73
CA TYR A 76 1.46 -7.44 7.29
C TYR A 76 0.71 -6.28 6.64
N LEU A 77 1.40 -5.56 5.76
CA LEU A 77 0.78 -4.60 4.85
C LEU A 77 0.99 -5.10 3.43
N ILE A 78 -0.09 -5.58 2.81
CA ILE A 78 -0.10 -6.14 1.46
C ILE A 78 -0.84 -5.17 0.54
N ASP A 79 -0.09 -4.37 -0.20
CA ASP A 79 -0.63 -3.45 -1.20
C ASP A 79 -0.73 -4.13 -2.58
N SER A 80 0.30 -4.90 -2.96
CA SER A 80 0.32 -5.72 -4.17
C SER A 80 1.26 -6.92 -4.02
N SER A 81 1.39 -7.76 -5.05
CA SER A 81 2.33 -8.89 -5.02
C SER A 81 3.79 -8.45 -4.86
N ASP A 82 4.14 -7.25 -5.31
CA ASP A 82 5.52 -6.77 -5.33
C ASP A 82 5.78 -5.71 -4.26
N ASN A 83 4.71 -5.24 -3.60
CA ASN A 83 4.77 -4.30 -2.49
C ASN A 83 4.12 -4.93 -1.24
N GLN A 84 4.93 -5.69 -0.50
CA GLN A 84 4.52 -6.38 0.72
C GLN A 84 5.48 -6.02 1.84
N ILE A 85 4.96 -5.45 2.93
CA ILE A 85 5.73 -5.10 4.11
C ILE A 85 5.37 -6.06 5.24
N ILE A 86 6.39 -6.49 5.97
CA ILE A 86 6.27 -7.29 7.18
C ILE A 86 6.92 -6.53 8.33
N THR A 87 6.15 -6.26 9.38
CA THR A 87 6.64 -5.56 10.56
C THR A 87 6.85 -6.55 11.69
N ILE A 88 8.08 -6.59 12.19
CA ILE A 88 8.50 -7.49 13.26
C ILE A 88 8.89 -6.67 14.48
N SER A 89 8.04 -6.75 15.50
CA SER A 89 8.29 -6.19 16.82
C SER A 89 9.20 -7.10 17.63
N LEU A 90 10.29 -6.55 18.14
CA LEU A 90 11.29 -7.26 18.94
C LEU A 90 11.40 -6.69 20.35
N HIS A 91 11.56 -7.61 21.29
CA HIS A 91 11.84 -7.31 22.70
C HIS A 91 13.33 -7.48 23.00
N ASN A 92 13.76 -6.89 24.13
CA ASN A 92 15.06 -7.16 24.75
C ASN A 92 16.28 -6.78 23.89
N LEU A 93 16.11 -5.82 22.98
CA LEU A 93 17.18 -5.21 22.21
C LEU A 93 17.37 -3.76 22.65
N GLU A 94 18.61 -3.35 22.89
CA GLU A 94 18.94 -1.96 23.24
C GLU A 94 18.72 -1.00 22.06
N LYS A 95 19.06 -1.46 20.86
CA LYS A 95 18.84 -0.73 19.61
C LYS A 95 18.74 -1.69 18.44
N ILE A 96 18.07 -1.25 17.38
CA ILE A 96 18.09 -1.91 16.08
C ILE A 96 19.21 -1.26 15.27
N ASP A 97 20.16 -2.07 14.81
CA ASP A 97 21.20 -1.64 13.90
C ASP A 97 21.02 -2.28 12.51
N ASN A 98 21.65 -1.69 11.50
CA ASN A 98 21.58 -2.17 10.11
C ASN A 98 21.99 -3.65 9.97
N ARG A 99 22.87 -4.13 10.86
CA ARG A 99 23.30 -5.53 10.88
C ARG A 99 22.16 -6.45 11.32
N THR A 100 21.42 -6.05 12.35
CA THR A 100 20.26 -6.76 12.88
C THR A 100 19.14 -6.79 11.84
N GLU A 101 18.79 -5.64 11.26
CA GLU A 101 17.81 -5.55 10.18
C GLU A 101 18.20 -6.44 9.00
N SER A 102 19.46 -6.37 8.54
CA SER A 102 19.95 -7.18 7.42
C SER A 102 19.87 -8.69 7.71
N LYS A 103 20.14 -9.11 8.95
CA LYS A 103 20.01 -10.51 9.36
C LYS A 103 18.55 -10.96 9.34
N ILE A 104 17.65 -10.18 9.92
CA ILE A 104 16.22 -10.48 9.96
C ILE A 104 15.65 -10.51 8.54
N GLN A 105 16.00 -9.54 7.69
CA GLN A 105 15.66 -9.53 6.27
C GLN A 105 16.10 -10.82 5.56
N LYS A 106 17.31 -11.33 5.84
CA LYS A 106 17.79 -12.60 5.28
C LYS A 106 16.98 -13.80 5.77
N ILE A 107 16.65 -13.86 7.06
CA ILE A 107 15.84 -14.92 7.65
C ILE A 107 14.45 -14.94 6.98
N VAL A 108 13.77 -13.80 6.93
CA VAL A 108 12.46 -13.66 6.29
C VAL A 108 12.53 -14.03 4.81
N ASN A 109 13.51 -13.51 4.08
CA ASN A 109 13.68 -13.81 2.64
C ASN A 109 13.88 -15.31 2.38
N ASN A 110 14.68 -15.99 3.20
CA ASN A 110 14.91 -17.42 3.05
C ASN A 110 13.62 -18.21 3.28
N ILE A 111 12.82 -17.83 4.27
CA ILE A 111 11.55 -18.50 4.58
C ILE A 111 10.52 -18.18 3.49
N ALA A 112 10.40 -16.92 3.06
CA ALA A 112 9.51 -16.51 1.98
C ALA A 112 9.78 -17.31 0.70
N LYS A 113 11.04 -17.38 0.25
CA LYS A 113 11.45 -18.16 -0.93
C LYS A 113 11.10 -19.64 -0.81
N LYS A 114 11.38 -20.26 0.34
CA LYS A 114 11.06 -21.67 0.60
C LYS A 114 9.56 -21.98 0.58
N ASN A 115 8.71 -20.97 0.75
CA ASN A 115 7.24 -21.10 0.72
C ASN A 115 6.62 -20.41 -0.51
N ASN A 116 7.44 -20.14 -1.55
CA ASN A 116 7.02 -19.56 -2.82
C ASN A 116 6.35 -18.18 -2.69
N PHE A 117 6.75 -17.36 -1.73
CA PHE A 117 6.34 -15.96 -1.66
C PHE A 117 7.33 -15.07 -2.42
N ASN A 118 6.83 -13.92 -2.87
CA ASN A 118 7.70 -12.80 -3.21
C ASN A 118 8.44 -12.31 -1.95
N LEU A 119 9.48 -11.51 -2.15
CA LEU A 119 10.23 -10.96 -1.03
C LEU A 119 9.42 -9.87 -0.34
N PHE A 120 9.49 -9.87 0.98
CA PHE A 120 8.90 -8.83 1.81
C PHE A 120 9.94 -7.75 2.09
N ILE A 121 9.49 -6.51 2.16
CA ILE A 121 10.24 -5.43 2.79
C ILE A 121 10.08 -5.63 4.30
N VAL A 122 11.18 -5.86 5.01
CA VAL A 122 11.15 -6.08 6.47
C VAL A 122 11.33 -4.75 7.19
N ASP A 123 10.33 -4.40 8.00
CA ASP A 123 10.42 -3.35 9.01
C ASP A 123 10.63 -4.00 10.38
N VAL A 124 11.60 -3.52 11.15
CA VAL A 124 11.91 -4.05 12.49
C VAL A 124 11.68 -2.94 13.49
N GLN A 125 10.88 -3.22 14.51
CA GLN A 125 10.53 -2.25 15.53
C GLN A 125 10.92 -2.77 16.91
N LEU A 126 11.29 -1.85 17.80
CA LEU A 126 11.47 -2.18 19.22
C LEU A 126 10.12 -2.04 19.91
N THR A 127 9.80 -2.99 20.77
CA THR A 127 8.67 -2.90 21.68
C THR A 127 9.19 -2.81 23.09
N ASP A 128 8.72 -1.79 23.80
CA ASP A 128 9.03 -1.62 25.21
C ASP A 128 8.37 -2.75 26.02
N ARG A 129 9.10 -3.24 27.02
CA ARG A 129 8.52 -4.09 28.06
C ARG A 129 7.50 -3.25 28.83
N ASN A 130 6.21 -3.51 28.64
CA ASN A 130 5.19 -3.13 29.63
C ASN A 130 5.45 -3.85 30.96
#